data_AF-A0A4R4EJL3-F1
#
_entry.id   AF-A0A4R4EJL3-F1
#
_cell.length_a   1.000
_cell.length_b   1.000
_cell.length_c   1.000
_cell.angle_alpha   90.00
_cell.angle_beta   90.00
_cell.angle_gamma   90.00
#
_symmetry.space_group_name_H-M   'P 1'
#
loop_
_entity.id
_entity.type
_entity.pdbx_description
1 polymer ?
#
loop_
_entity_poly.entity_id
_entity_poly.type
_entity_poly.pdbx_seq_one_letter_code
_entity_poly.pdbx_strand_id
1 'polypeptide(L)' 'MHCPFCQHQDTRVIDSRVSEDGATIRRRRVCEACGERFSTLETIELKLPVIV' A
#
# COMPACT_ATOMS: atom_id res chain seq x y z
N MET A 1 4.64 -5.96 5.31
CA MET A 1 3.63 -4.88 5.47
C MET A 1 2.81 -5.26 6.68
N HIS A 2 3.18 -4.72 7.84
CA HIS A 2 2.62 -5.12 9.12
C HIS A 2 1.15 -4.70 9.23
N CYS A 3 0.31 -5.56 9.79
CA CYS A 3 -1.07 -5.20 10.12
C CYS A 3 -1.06 -4.08 11.18
N PRO A 4 -1.75 -2.95 10.95
CA PRO A 4 -1.77 -1.85 11.93
C PRO A 4 -2.53 -2.21 13.22
N PHE A 5 -3.33 -3.27 13.20
CA PHE A 5 -4.15 -3.68 14.35
C PHE A 5 -3.43 -4.70 15.25
N CYS A 6 -2.88 -5.77 14.66
CA CYS A 6 -2.27 -6.88 15.41
C CYS A 6 -0.76 -7.02 15.17
N GLN A 7 -0.15 -6.15 14.37
CA GLN A 7 1.28 -6.17 14.02
C GLN A 7 1.77 -7.47 13.34
N HIS A 8 0.85 -8.27 12.81
CA HIS A 8 1.22 -9.45 12.04
C HIS A 8 1.94 -9.08 10.73
N GLN A 9 2.96 -9.84 10.35
CA GLN A 9 3.83 -9.53 9.20
C GLN A 9 3.17 -9.84 7.86
N ASP A 10 2.32 -10.85 7.82
CA ASP A 10 1.63 -11.30 6.61
C ASP A 10 0.26 -10.64 6.44
N THR A 11 0.12 -9.95 5.32
CA THR A 11 -1.12 -9.29 4.90
C THR A 11 -1.35 -9.54 3.42
N ARG A 12 -2.57 -9.93 3.06
CA ARG A 12 -2.93 -10.30 1.70
C ARG A 12 -3.57 -9.13 0.97
N VAL A 13 -3.13 -8.85 -0.24
CA VAL A 13 -3.73 -7.83 -1.11
C VAL A 13 -5.00 -8.41 -1.75
N ILE A 14 -6.12 -7.68 -1.65
CA ILE A 14 -7.42 -8.11 -2.19
C ILE A 14 -7.97 -7.19 -3.28
N ASP A 15 -7.52 -5.93 -3.33
CA ASP A 15 -7.90 -4.98 -4.38
C ASP A 15 -6.73 -4.01 -4.60
N SER A 16 -6.50 -3.60 -5.83
CA SER A 16 -5.50 -2.57 -6.17
C SER A 16 -6.10 -1.62 -7.19
N ARG A 17 -6.08 -0.32 -6.87
CA ARG A 17 -6.55 0.75 -7.74
C ARG A 17 -5.43 1.72 -8.01
N VAL A 18 -5.26 2.09 -9.26
CA VAL A 18 -4.32 3.13 -9.68
C VAL A 18 -5.14 4.40 -9.91
N SER A 19 -4.67 5.53 -9.38
CA SER A 19 -5.27 6.84 -9.68
C SER A 19 -5.10 7.17 -11.17
N GLU A 20 -6.01 7.95 -11.72
CA GLU A 20 -6.03 8.33 -13.14
C GLU A 20 -4.73 9.00 -13.59
N ASP A 21 -4.11 9.78 -12.70
CA ASP A 21 -2.82 10.44 -12.93
C ASP A 21 -1.62 9.48 -12.90
N GLY A 22 -1.83 8.18 -12.64
CA GLY A 22 -0.78 7.15 -12.53
C GLY A 22 0.16 7.31 -11.32
N ALA A 23 0.09 8.44 -10.62
CA ALA A 23 1.03 8.81 -9.56
C ALA A 23 0.79 8.11 -8.22
N THR A 24 -0.41 7.55 -8.00
CA THR A 24 -0.77 6.92 -6.71
C THR A 24 -1.44 5.59 -6.93
N ILE A 25 -1.07 4.61 -6.10
CA ILE A 25 -1.62 3.27 -6.07
C ILE A 25 -2.23 3.07 -4.67
N ARG A 26 -3.53 2.80 -4.63
CA ARG A 26 -4.23 2.41 -3.41
C ARG A 26 -4.46 0.91 -3.41
N ARG A 27 -3.90 0.20 -2.43
CA ARG A 27 -4.08 -1.26 -2.26
C ARG A 27 -4.92 -1.56 -1.03
N ARG A 28 -6.00 -2.33 -1.18
CA ARG A 28 -6.78 -2.87 -0.06
C ARG A 28 -6.18 -4.19 0.37
N ARG A 29 -5.91 -4.33 1.66
CA ARG A 29 -5.28 -5.50 2.29
C ARG A 29 -6.18 -6.09 3.36
N VAL A 30 -6.04 -7.40 3.58
CA VAL A 30 -6.66 -8.12 4.70
C VAL A 30 -5.57 -8.81 5.51
N CYS A 31 -5.67 -8.76 6.83
CA CYS A 31 -4.78 -9.53 7.70
C CYS A 31 -5.31 -10.96 7.85
N GLU A 32 -4.44 -11.95 7.67
CA GLU A 32 -4.83 -13.36 7.80
C GLU A 32 -4.91 -13.81 9.28
N ALA A 33 -4.27 -13.08 10.20
CA ALA A 33 -4.29 -13.40 11.63
C ALA A 33 -5.53 -12.85 12.36
N CYS A 34 -5.91 -11.59 12.12
CA CYS A 34 -7.05 -10.96 12.80
C CYS A 34 -8.29 -10.73 11.90
N GLY A 35 -8.18 -10.96 10.58
CA GLY A 35 -9.28 -10.77 9.63
C GLY A 35 -9.57 -9.31 9.26
N GLU A 36 -8.87 -8.35 9.88
CA GLU A 36 -9.11 -6.92 9.66
C GLU A 36 -8.69 -6.45 8.26
N ARG A 37 -9.43 -5.46 7.75
CA ARG A 37 -9.22 -4.90 6.40
C ARG A 37 -8.72 -3.47 6.49
N PHE A 38 -7.70 -3.15 5.71
CA PHE A 38 -7.11 -1.80 5.68
C PHE A 38 -6.64 -1.42 4.28
N SER A 39 -6.39 -0.13 4.02
CA SER A 39 -5.87 0.36 2.74
C SER A 39 -4.47 0.93 2.93
N THR A 40 -3.57 0.64 1.99
CA THR A 40 -2.25 1.28 1.89
C THR A 40 -2.22 2.17 0.66
N LEU A 41 -1.55 3.31 0.78
CA LEU A 41 -1.32 4.25 -0.30
C LEU A 41 0.17 4.20 -0.64
N GLU A 42 0.48 3.99 -1.91
CA GLU A 42 1.84 4.03 -2.46
C GLU A 42 1.86 5.14 -3.50
N THR A 43 2.72 6.14 -3.32
CA THR A 43 2.85 7.26 -4.26
C THR A 43 4.19 7.14 -5.00
N ILE A 44 4.16 7.31 -6.31
CA ILE A 44 5.36 7.34 -7.15
C ILE A 44 6.00 8.71 -6.98
N GLU A 45 7.15 8.77 -6.30
CA GLU A 45 7.97 9.97 -6.24
C GLU A 45 8.93 10.00 -7.43
N LEU A 46 8.67 10.87 -8.40
CA LEU A 46 9.61 11.19 -9.48
C LEU A 46 10.70 12.11 -8.93
N LYS A 47 11.79 11.53 -8.44
CA LYS A 47 13.00 12.31 -8.11
C LYS A 47 13.80 12.56 -9.39
N LEU A 48 13.79 13.82 -9.85
CA LEU A 48 14.69 14.26 -10.92
C LEU A 48 16.14 14.15 -10.42
N PRO A 49 17.08 13.66 -11.25
CA PRO A 49 18.48 13.61 -10.87
C PRO A 49 18.98 15.04 -10.62
N VAL A 50 19.55 15.27 -9.45
CA VAL A 50 20.28 16.50 -9.15
C VAL A 50 21.58 16.42 -9.93
N ILE A 51 21.70 17.20 -10.99
CA ILE A 51 22.97 17.41 -11.69
C ILE A 51 23.77 18.37 -10.80
N VAL A 52 24.89 17.89 -10.27
CA VAL A 52 25.90 18.70 -9.56
C VAL A 52 27.02 19.04 -10.52
#